data_AF-A0A800BVU9-F1
#
_entry.id   AF-A0A800BVU9-F1
#
_cell.length_a   1.000
_cell.length_b   1.000
_cell.length_c   1.000
_cell.angle_alpha   90.00
_cell.angle_beta   90.00
_cell.angle_gamma   90.00
#
_symmetry.space_group_name_H-M   'P 1'
#
loop_
_entity.id
_entity.type
_entity.pdbx_description
1 polymer ?
#
loop_
_entity_poly.entity_id
_entity_poly.type
_entity_poly.pdbx_seq_one_letter_code
_entity_poly.pdbx_strand_id
1 'polypeptide(L)'
;MLFLARYVMQGPKEAFITVASLSVLTLWLAPVGFLLGAAIALVTLRVGIKEGAQVLGVAALVQLLLAWATTQNIWLAVVGVVEFMLPAWVLASVLRTTGSLATMIQLVIWLVGTLVIGFHLVVDDPIGWWQQLFTTLFAPAMEQADMHVPESTWAQVAQLATSMLAMS
;
A
#
# COMPACT_ATOMS: atom_id res chain seq x y z
N MET A 1 1.17 8.00 -18.40
CA MET A 1 2.26 7.87 -17.39
C MET A 1 3.41 8.86 -17.59
N LEU A 2 3.90 9.08 -18.82
CA LEU A 2 5.01 10.00 -19.08
C LEU A 2 4.80 11.44 -18.58
N PHE A 3 3.55 11.94 -18.61
CA PHE A 3 3.22 13.27 -18.08
C PHE A 3 3.52 13.39 -16.59
N LEU A 4 3.01 12.47 -15.77
CA LEU A 4 3.19 12.49 -14.31
C LEU A 4 4.68 12.30 -13.94
N ALA A 5 5.37 11.38 -14.62
CA ALA A 5 6.80 11.19 -14.43
C ALA A 5 7.61 12.45 -14.79
N ARG A 6 7.26 13.16 -15.88
CA ARG A 6 7.91 14.42 -16.24
C ARG A 6 7.63 15.50 -15.20
N TYR A 7 6.40 15.62 -14.73
CA TYR A 7 6.02 16.64 -13.76
C TYR A 7 6.73 16.45 -12.41
N VAL A 8 6.71 15.23 -11.85
CA VAL A 8 7.42 14.89 -10.60
C VAL A 8 8.91 15.24 -10.67
N MET A 9 9.52 15.16 -11.86
CA MET A 9 10.95 15.40 -12.08
C MET A 9 11.30 16.86 -12.44
N GLN A 10 10.34 17.78 -12.49
CA GLN A 10 10.61 19.20 -12.80
C GLN A 10 11.31 19.94 -11.65
N GLY A 11 11.21 19.42 -10.42
CA GLY A 11 11.89 19.97 -9.25
C GLY A 11 11.38 19.39 -7.93
N PRO A 12 11.99 19.77 -6.80
CA PRO A 12 11.61 19.26 -5.48
C PRO A 12 10.17 19.63 -5.08
N LYS A 13 9.70 20.82 -5.50
CA LYS A 13 8.36 21.31 -5.15
C LYS A 13 7.28 20.50 -5.85
N GLU A 14 7.50 20.21 -7.12
CA GLU A 14 6.61 19.44 -7.98
C GLU A 14 6.51 17.99 -7.49
N ALA A 15 7.62 17.42 -7.03
CA ALA A 15 7.62 16.12 -6.35
C ALA A 15 6.76 16.13 -5.08
N PHE A 16 6.95 17.10 -4.19
CA PHE A 16 6.16 17.20 -2.95
C PHE A 16 4.67 17.42 -3.21
N ILE A 17 4.31 18.32 -4.12
CA ILE A 17 2.90 18.58 -4.48
C ILE A 17 2.26 17.32 -5.07
N THR A 18 2.98 16.60 -5.94
CA THR A 18 2.45 15.39 -6.58
C THR A 18 2.17 14.32 -5.55
N VAL A 19 3.12 14.00 -4.67
CA VAL A 19 2.91 12.95 -3.67
C VAL A 19 1.91 13.36 -2.61
N ALA A 20 1.84 14.64 -2.22
CA ALA A 20 0.80 15.13 -1.32
C ALA A 20 -0.59 14.91 -1.94
N SER A 21 -0.77 15.31 -3.21
CA SER A 21 -2.04 15.16 -3.93
C SER A 21 -2.43 13.70 -4.09
N LEU A 22 -1.49 12.84 -4.52
CA LEU A 22 -1.73 11.40 -4.66
C LEU A 22 -2.02 10.74 -3.31
N SER A 23 -1.36 11.19 -2.24
CA SER A 23 -1.59 10.68 -0.88
C SER A 23 -2.98 11.00 -0.36
N VAL A 24 -3.50 12.20 -0.67
CA VAL A 24 -4.90 12.56 -0.37
C VAL A 24 -5.84 11.61 -1.10
N LEU A 25 -5.64 11.43 -2.41
CA LEU A 25 -6.50 10.58 -3.25
C LEU A 25 -6.47 9.11 -2.84
N THR A 26 -5.32 8.62 -2.37
CA THR A 26 -5.13 7.20 -2.00
C THR A 26 -6.05 6.76 -0.86
N LEU A 27 -6.48 7.65 0.04
CA LEU A 27 -7.39 7.29 1.14
C LEU A 27 -8.76 6.80 0.65
N TRP A 28 -9.27 7.33 -0.46
CA TRP A 28 -10.55 6.91 -1.03
C TRP A 28 -10.39 6.03 -2.26
N LEU A 29 -9.28 6.17 -2.98
CA LEU A 29 -8.99 5.45 -4.21
C LEU A 29 -7.73 4.62 -4.01
N ALA A 30 -7.87 3.45 -3.37
CA ALA A 30 -6.75 2.54 -3.12
C ALA A 30 -5.85 2.27 -4.35
N PRO A 31 -6.37 2.10 -5.58
CA PRO A 31 -5.51 1.93 -6.77
C PRO A 31 -4.56 3.10 -7.07
N VAL A 32 -4.86 4.31 -6.59
CA VAL A 32 -3.97 5.48 -6.71
C VAL A 32 -2.70 5.31 -5.87
N GLY A 33 -2.73 4.46 -4.85
CA GLY A 33 -1.57 4.09 -4.04
C GLY A 33 -0.41 3.54 -4.87
N PHE A 34 -0.69 2.81 -5.97
CA PHE A 34 0.36 2.35 -6.89
C PHE A 34 1.07 3.51 -7.60
N LEU A 35 0.34 4.57 -8.00
CA LEU A 35 0.93 5.76 -8.62
C LEU A 35 1.75 6.56 -7.61
N LEU A 36 1.28 6.62 -6.36
CA LEU A 36 1.99 7.24 -5.26
C LEU A 36 3.32 6.53 -4.97
N GLY A 37 3.29 5.21 -4.83
CA GLY A 37 4.49 4.38 -4.67
C GLY A 37 5.44 4.54 -5.87
N ALA A 38 4.92 4.56 -7.10
CA ALA A 38 5.72 4.78 -8.30
C ALA A 38 6.40 6.17 -8.33
N ALA A 39 5.72 7.22 -7.87
CA ALA A 39 6.30 8.56 -7.77
C ALA A 39 7.43 8.61 -6.73
N ILE A 40 7.23 8.00 -5.55
CA ILE A 40 8.27 7.87 -4.52
C ILE A 40 9.47 7.07 -5.04
N ALA A 41 9.22 5.93 -5.69
CA ALA A 41 10.26 5.11 -6.30
C ALA A 41 11.03 5.87 -7.39
N LEU A 42 10.34 6.64 -8.23
CA LEU A 42 10.97 7.45 -9.29
C LEU A 42 11.92 8.51 -8.71
N VAL A 43 11.49 9.26 -7.68
CA VAL A 43 12.35 10.23 -6.99
C VAL A 43 13.55 9.52 -6.36
N THR A 44 13.32 8.40 -5.69
CA THR A 44 14.37 7.59 -5.05
C THR A 44 15.42 7.15 -6.07
N LEU A 45 14.99 6.60 -7.22
CA LEU A 45 15.85 6.07 -8.27
C LEU A 45 16.59 7.16 -9.05
N ARG A 46 15.97 8.32 -9.28
CA ARG A 46 16.54 9.36 -10.14
C ARG A 46 17.31 10.41 -9.36
N VAL A 47 16.76 10.89 -8.25
CA VAL A 47 17.35 11.97 -7.47
C VAL A 47 18.25 11.39 -6.39
N GLY A 48 17.68 10.59 -5.48
CA GLY A 48 18.44 9.95 -4.41
C GLY A 48 17.57 9.35 -3.32
N ILE A 49 18.19 8.49 -2.51
CA ILE A 49 17.52 7.76 -1.43
C ILE A 49 16.97 8.72 -0.38
N LYS A 50 17.75 9.76 -0.04
CA LYS A 50 17.37 10.76 0.94
C LYS A 50 16.19 11.59 0.46
N GLU A 51 16.19 12.01 -0.80
CA GLU A 51 15.11 12.77 -1.43
C GLU A 51 13.84 11.92 -1.53
N GLY A 52 13.98 10.64 -1.90
CA GLY A 52 12.89 9.68 -1.85
C GLY A 52 12.28 9.53 -0.46
N ALA A 53 13.12 9.46 0.58
CA ALA A 53 12.67 9.36 1.98
C ALA A 53 11.93 10.63 2.44
N GLN A 54 12.39 11.81 2.02
CA GLN A 54 11.71 13.07 2.32
C GLN A 54 10.33 13.12 1.66
N VAL A 55 10.22 12.72 0.39
CA VAL A 55 8.96 12.67 -0.35
C VAL A 55 8.00 11.65 0.29
N LEU A 56 8.49 10.48 0.68
CA LEU A 56 7.72 9.50 1.47
C LEU A 56 7.23 10.13 2.77
N GLY A 57 8.10 10.80 3.53
CA GLY A 57 7.75 11.41 4.81
C GLY A 57 6.64 12.46 4.68
N VAL A 58 6.69 13.30 3.64
CA VAL A 58 5.63 14.26 3.33
C VAL A 58 4.32 13.56 3.01
N ALA A 59 4.36 12.55 2.14
CA ALA A 59 3.16 11.81 1.75
C ALA A 59 2.54 11.10 2.97
N ALA A 60 3.34 10.39 3.76
CA ALA A 60 2.89 9.71 4.98
C ALA A 60 2.28 10.70 5.99
N LEU A 61 2.91 11.85 6.21
CA LEU A 61 2.38 12.90 7.09
C LEU A 61 1.01 13.38 6.61
N VAL A 62 0.87 13.67 5.32
CA VAL A 62 -0.41 14.09 4.72
C VAL A 62 -1.48 13.02 4.91
N GLN A 63 -1.15 11.75 4.66
CA GLN A 63 -2.09 10.64 4.83
C GLN A 63 -2.54 10.47 6.28
N LEU A 64 -1.60 10.49 7.23
CA LEU A 64 -1.86 10.35 8.66
C LEU A 64 -2.75 11.49 9.18
N LEU A 65 -2.41 12.73 8.86
CA LEU A 65 -3.18 13.91 9.26
C LEU A 65 -4.60 13.87 8.69
N LEU A 66 -4.74 13.48 7.43
CA LEU A 66 -6.04 13.44 6.75
C LEU A 66 -6.92 12.29 7.26
N ALA A 67 -6.36 11.11 7.49
CA ALA A 67 -7.09 9.99 8.07
C ALA A 67 -7.55 10.30 9.49
N TRP A 68 -6.69 10.90 10.32
CA TRP A 68 -7.07 11.37 11.64
C TRP A 68 -8.21 12.40 11.57
N ALA A 69 -8.09 13.40 10.70
CA ALA A 69 -9.10 14.44 10.56
C ALA A 69 -10.47 13.93 10.08
N THR A 70 -10.50 12.93 9.20
CA THR A 70 -11.74 12.45 8.56
C THR A 70 -12.37 11.25 9.25
N THR A 71 -11.57 10.32 9.76
CA THR A 71 -12.05 9.04 10.31
C THR A 71 -11.80 8.88 11.80
N GLN A 72 -11.00 9.78 12.41
CA GLN A 72 -10.47 9.62 13.79
C GLN A 72 -9.72 8.29 13.99
N ASN A 73 -9.31 7.62 12.90
CA ASN A 73 -8.61 6.36 12.93
C ASN A 73 -7.30 6.45 12.13
N ILE A 74 -6.20 6.60 12.86
CA ILE A 74 -4.87 6.73 12.26
C ILE A 74 -4.38 5.42 11.62
N TRP A 75 -4.91 4.27 12.04
CA TRP A 75 -4.47 2.96 11.54
C TRP A 75 -4.75 2.79 10.06
N LEU A 76 -5.85 3.37 9.55
CA LEU A 76 -6.17 3.34 8.11
C LEU A 76 -5.06 3.97 7.27
N ALA A 77 -4.48 5.09 7.72
CA ALA A 77 -3.34 5.70 7.05
C ALA A 77 -2.06 4.89 7.21
N VAL A 78 -1.83 4.31 8.40
CA VAL A 78 -0.65 3.46 8.62
C VAL A 78 -0.62 2.27 7.66
N VAL A 79 -1.77 1.62 7.42
CA VAL A 79 -1.88 0.55 6.42
C VAL A 79 -1.47 1.05 5.04
N GLY A 80 -2.01 2.18 4.58
CA GLY A 80 -1.64 2.75 3.28
C GLY A 80 -0.15 3.09 3.14
N VAL A 81 0.49 3.60 4.19
CA VAL A 81 1.93 3.88 4.20
C VAL A 81 2.74 2.59 4.09
N VAL A 82 2.39 1.57 4.88
CA VAL A 82 3.10 0.28 4.92
C VAL A 82 2.86 -0.53 3.65
N GLU A 83 1.69 -0.42 3.03
CA GLU A 83 1.32 -1.16 1.83
C GLU A 83 1.92 -0.55 0.56
N PHE A 84 1.81 0.77 0.38
CA PHE A 84 2.16 1.42 -0.89
C PHE A 84 3.48 2.20 -0.86
N MET A 85 3.76 2.93 0.23
CA MET A 85 4.85 3.90 0.25
C MET A 85 6.18 3.28 0.67
N LEU A 86 6.17 2.60 1.81
CA LEU A 86 7.38 2.06 2.43
C LEU A 86 8.03 0.98 1.56
N PRO A 87 7.29 -0.01 1.01
CA PRO A 87 7.88 -1.03 0.15
C PRO A 87 8.44 -0.42 -1.13
N ALA A 88 7.72 0.55 -1.73
CA ALA A 88 8.19 1.23 -2.93
C ALA A 88 9.53 1.96 -2.70
N TRP A 89 9.67 2.66 -1.58
CA TRP A 89 10.93 3.33 -1.22
C TRP A 89 12.06 2.34 -0.90
N VAL A 90 11.79 1.28 -0.13
CA VAL A 90 12.78 0.25 0.22
C VAL A 90 13.31 -0.44 -1.05
N LEU A 91 12.40 -0.91 -1.91
CA LEU A 91 12.77 -1.63 -3.13
C LEU A 91 13.51 -0.71 -4.13
N ALA A 92 13.07 0.54 -4.27
CA ALA A 92 13.78 1.53 -5.07
C ALA A 92 15.18 1.85 -4.52
N SER A 93 15.34 1.87 -3.20
CA SER A 93 16.63 2.11 -2.54
C SER A 93 17.61 0.96 -2.77
N VAL A 94 17.12 -0.29 -2.67
CA VAL A 94 17.91 -1.50 -2.98
C VAL A 94 18.29 -1.52 -4.45
N LEU A 95 17.34 -1.25 -5.35
CA LEU A 95 17.61 -1.20 -6.77
C LEU A 95 18.63 -0.11 -7.14
N ARG A 96 18.54 1.07 -6.50
CA ARG A 96 19.50 2.17 -6.72
C ARG A 96 20.90 1.83 -6.23
N THR A 97 21.02 1.22 -5.06
CA THR A 97 22.33 0.90 -4.44
C THR A 97 23.03 -0.25 -5.13
N THR A 98 22.28 -1.27 -5.53
CA THR A 98 22.84 -2.48 -6.15
C THR A 98 22.95 -2.38 -7.67
N GLY A 99 22.14 -1.54 -8.32
CA GLY A 99 22.02 -1.49 -9.78
C GLY A 99 21.47 -2.80 -10.38
N SER A 100 20.95 -3.71 -9.56
CA SER A 100 20.59 -5.07 -9.93
C SER A 100 19.10 -5.32 -9.72
N LEU A 101 18.38 -5.51 -10.83
CA LEU A 101 16.98 -5.91 -10.77
C LEU A 101 16.82 -7.30 -10.13
N ALA A 102 17.75 -8.21 -10.40
CA ALA A 102 17.75 -9.55 -9.83
C ALA A 102 17.83 -9.52 -8.30
N THR A 103 18.68 -8.67 -7.73
CA THR A 103 18.82 -8.52 -6.28
C THR A 103 17.56 -7.92 -5.65
N MET A 104 16.96 -6.93 -6.30
CA MET A 104 15.68 -6.36 -5.85
C MET A 104 14.56 -7.42 -5.87
N ILE A 105 14.45 -8.21 -6.95
CA ILE A 105 13.47 -9.30 -7.06
C ILE A 105 13.71 -10.37 -5.98
N GLN A 106 14.96 -10.76 -5.74
CA GLN A 106 15.29 -11.71 -4.66
C GLN A 106 14.82 -11.19 -3.29
N LEU A 107 15.04 -9.89 -3.01
CA LEU A 107 14.55 -9.27 -1.78
C LEU A 107 13.03 -9.33 -1.68
N VAL A 108 12.29 -9.05 -2.77
CA VAL A 108 10.83 -9.18 -2.82
C VAL A 108 10.39 -10.60 -2.50
N ILE A 109 11.01 -11.60 -3.14
CA ILE A 109 10.69 -13.01 -2.92
C ILE A 109 10.91 -13.38 -1.45
N TRP A 110 12.03 -12.98 -0.85
CA TRP A 110 12.30 -13.24 0.56
C TRP A 110 11.31 -12.55 1.49
N LEU A 111 11.01 -11.27 1.26
CA LEU A 111 10.07 -10.51 2.07
C LEU A 111 8.66 -11.11 2.02
N VAL A 112 8.12 -11.30 0.81
CA VAL A 112 6.77 -11.83 0.61
C VAL A 112 6.68 -13.27 1.10
N GLY A 113 7.64 -14.12 0.74
CA GLY A 113 7.69 -15.51 1.19
C GLY A 113 7.74 -15.63 2.71
N THR A 114 8.56 -14.82 3.38
CA THR A 114 8.64 -14.82 4.85
C THR A 114 7.34 -14.35 5.49
N LEU A 115 6.69 -13.33 4.91
CA LEU A 115 5.40 -12.83 5.40
C LEU A 115 4.30 -13.88 5.26
N VAL A 116 4.20 -14.55 4.10
CA VAL A 116 3.19 -15.59 3.86
C VAL A 116 3.41 -16.79 4.77
N ILE A 117 4.66 -17.28 4.87
CA ILE A 117 5.00 -18.38 5.76
C ILE A 117 4.71 -18.00 7.21
N GLY A 118 5.15 -16.81 7.64
CA GLY A 118 4.91 -16.31 9.00
C GLY A 118 3.42 -16.19 9.31
N PHE A 119 2.60 -15.72 8.36
CA PHE A 119 1.16 -15.65 8.51
C PHE A 119 0.54 -17.04 8.75
N HIS A 120 0.89 -18.03 7.93
CA HIS A 120 0.39 -19.41 8.10
C HIS A 120 0.91 -20.12 9.36
N LEU A 121 2.04 -19.68 9.93
CA LEU A 121 2.55 -20.21 11.20
C LEU A 121 1.86 -19.60 12.43
N VAL A 122 1.29 -18.41 12.30
CA VAL A 122 0.65 -17.67 13.41
C VAL A 122 -0.88 -17.79 13.37
N VAL A 123 -1.47 -17.97 12.19
CA VAL A 123 -2.92 -18.01 11.99
C VAL A 123 -3.36 -19.44 11.67
N ASP A 124 -3.96 -20.10 12.66
CA ASP A 124 -4.41 -21.50 12.57
C ASP A 124 -5.54 -21.70 11.54
N ASP A 125 -6.46 -20.74 11.41
CA ASP A 125 -7.51 -20.71 10.40
C ASP A 125 -7.45 -19.42 9.56
N PRO A 126 -6.66 -19.42 8.48
CA PRO A 126 -6.56 -18.28 7.56
C PRO A 126 -7.90 -17.84 6.97
N ILE A 127 -8.75 -18.80 6.60
CA ILE A 127 -10.03 -18.51 5.94
C ILE A 127 -10.97 -17.83 6.95
N GLY A 128 -11.10 -18.40 8.15
CA GLY A 128 -11.88 -17.79 9.23
C GLY A 128 -11.36 -16.39 9.60
N TRP A 129 -10.04 -16.21 9.64
CA TRP A 129 -9.43 -14.90 9.91
C TRP A 129 -9.80 -13.85 8.86
N TRP A 130 -9.68 -14.18 7.57
CA TRP A 130 -10.08 -13.28 6.48
C TRP A 130 -11.58 -12.99 6.50
N GLN A 131 -12.41 -14.01 6.77
CA GLN A 131 -13.86 -13.84 6.87
C GLN A 131 -14.22 -12.85 7.99
N GLN A 132 -13.65 -13.03 9.18
CA GLN A 132 -13.86 -12.11 10.30
C GLN A 132 -13.41 -10.68 9.97
N LEU A 133 -12.25 -10.54 9.32
CA LEU A 133 -11.73 -9.24 8.91
C LEU A 133 -12.70 -8.54 7.95
N PHE A 134 -13.15 -9.24 6.89
CA PHE A 134 -14.05 -8.67 5.90
C PHE A 134 -15.42 -8.32 6.49
N THR A 135 -15.99 -9.18 7.33
CA THR A 135 -17.24 -8.87 8.03
C THR A 135 -17.06 -7.62 8.90
N THR A 136 -15.97 -7.51 9.66
CA THR A 136 -15.73 -6.35 10.53
C THR A 136 -15.55 -5.05 9.74
N LEU A 137 -14.85 -5.11 8.60
CA LEU A 137 -14.56 -3.92 7.79
C LEU A 137 -15.75 -3.46 6.93
N PHE A 138 -16.49 -4.40 6.35
CA PHE A 138 -17.48 -4.10 5.31
C PHE A 138 -18.93 -4.21 5.77
N ALA A 139 -19.26 -5.02 6.78
CA ALA A 139 -20.65 -5.14 7.25
C ALA A 139 -21.27 -3.77 7.62
N PRO A 140 -20.58 -2.86 8.34
CA PRO A 140 -21.16 -1.56 8.69
C PRO A 140 -21.49 -0.68 7.47
N ALA A 141 -20.69 -0.78 6.40
CA ALA A 141 -20.94 -0.03 5.16
C ALA A 141 -22.07 -0.65 4.34
N MET A 142 -22.19 -1.98 4.34
CA MET A 142 -23.28 -2.69 3.65
C MET A 142 -24.62 -2.45 4.34
N GLU A 143 -24.66 -2.46 5.67
CA GLU A 143 -25.86 -2.11 6.46
C GLU A 143 -26.31 -0.66 6.20
N GLN A 144 -25.36 0.29 6.14
CA GLN A 144 -25.67 1.69 5.79
C GLN A 144 -26.23 1.85 4.37
N ALA A 145 -25.87 0.94 3.46
CA ALA A 145 -26.36 0.92 2.08
C ALA A 145 -27.65 0.08 1.91
N ASP A 146 -28.23 -0.43 3.01
CA ASP A 146 -29.37 -1.37 3.02
C ASP A 146 -29.14 -2.64 2.17
N MET A 147 -27.86 -3.02 2.02
CA MET A 147 -27.44 -4.19 1.26
C MET A 147 -27.27 -5.39 2.19
N HIS A 148 -28.19 -6.35 2.09
CA HIS A 148 -28.10 -7.62 2.81
C HIS A 148 -27.18 -8.58 2.07
N VAL A 149 -25.94 -8.72 2.54
CA VAL A 149 -24.94 -9.64 1.98
C VAL A 149 -25.07 -11.02 2.63
N PRO A 150 -25.35 -12.09 1.87
CA PRO A 150 -25.43 -13.45 2.41
C PRO A 150 -24.13 -13.89 3.08
N GLU A 151 -24.22 -14.69 4.16
CA GLU A 151 -23.03 -15.23 4.85
C GLU A 151 -22.11 -16.04 3.93
N SER A 152 -22.69 -16.75 2.95
CA SER A 152 -21.93 -17.50 1.94
C SER A 152 -21.02 -16.61 1.10
N THR A 153 -21.38 -15.34 0.90
CA THR A 153 -20.58 -14.39 0.13
C THR A 153 -19.33 -13.98 0.90
N TRP A 154 -19.42 -13.80 2.22
CA TRP A 154 -18.24 -13.53 3.05
C TRP A 154 -17.25 -14.70 3.05
N ALA A 155 -17.76 -15.93 3.11
CA ALA A 155 -16.94 -17.13 2.99
C ALA A 155 -16.25 -17.24 1.62
N GLN A 156 -16.95 -16.93 0.52
CA GLN A 156 -16.38 -16.92 -0.82
C GLN A 156 -15.26 -15.88 -0.96
N VAL A 157 -15.46 -14.66 -0.46
CA VAL A 157 -14.43 -13.59 -0.50
C VAL A 157 -13.21 -13.97 0.35
N ALA A 158 -13.42 -14.57 1.53
CA ALA A 158 -12.34 -15.07 2.39
C ALA A 158 -11.54 -16.22 1.73
N GLN A 159 -12.23 -17.13 1.06
CA GLN A 159 -11.60 -18.21 0.31
C GLN A 159 -10.79 -17.67 -0.88
N LEU A 160 -11.33 -16.68 -1.60
CA LEU A 160 -10.59 -16.00 -2.67
C LEU A 160 -9.31 -15.34 -2.13
N ALA A 161 -9.40 -14.58 -1.04
CA ALA A 161 -8.24 -13.94 -0.42
C ALA A 161 -7.15 -14.95 -0.02
N THR A 162 -7.54 -16.08 0.58
CA THR A 162 -6.60 -17.16 0.95
C THR A 162 -6.00 -17.83 -0.29
N SER A 163 -6.81 -18.09 -1.32
CA SER A 163 -6.32 -18.70 -2.56
C SER A 163 -5.33 -17.81 -3.31
N MET A 164 -5.50 -16.49 -3.28
CA MET A 164 -4.56 -15.53 -3.88
C MET A 164 -3.21 -15.54 -3.17
N LEU A 165 -3.18 -15.81 -1.86
CA LEU A 165 -1.94 -15.96 -1.07
C LEU A 165 -1.29 -17.34 -1.26
N ALA A 166 -2.07 -18.39 -1.50
CA ALA A 166 -1.57 -19.75 -1.69
C ALA A 166 -1.05 -20.03 -3.12
N MET A 167 -1.40 -19.19 -4.10
CA MET A 167 -0.95 -19.32 -5.50
C MET A 167 0.35 -18.54 -5.82
N SER A 168 0.93 -17.80 -4.85
CA SER A 168 2.20 -17.07 -4.97
C SER A 168 3.35 -17.82 -4.30
#